data_AF-A0A800J696-F1
#
_entry.id   AF-A0A800J696-F1
#
_cell.length_a   1.000
_cell.length_b   1.000
_cell.length_c   1.000
_cell.angle_alpha   90.00
_cell.angle_beta   90.00
_cell.angle_gamma   90.00
#
_symmetry.space_group_name_H-M   'P 1'
#
loop_
_entity.id
_entity.type
_entity.pdbx_description
1 polymer ?
#
loop_
_entity_poly.entity_id
_entity_poly.type
_entity_poly.pdbx_seq_one_letter_code
_entity_poly.pdbx_strand_id
1 'polypeptide(L)' 'MATIVTFGEIMLRLSTPGFQRFTQAQSFDASFGGGEANVAVSLAHL' A
#
# COMPACT_ATOMS: atom_id res chain seq x y z
N MET A 1 15.02 14.50 16.68
CA MET A 1 14.60 13.63 15.58
C MET A 1 15.47 13.88 14.37
N ALA A 2 15.87 12.83 13.66
CA ALA A 2 16.42 12.99 12.32
C ALA A 2 15.28 13.12 11.31
N THR A 3 15.40 14.05 10.36
CA THR A 3 14.47 14.13 9.22
C THR A 3 14.86 13.06 8.21
N ILE A 4 13.90 12.21 7.84
CA ILE A 4 14.10 11.15 6.85
C ILE A 4 13.25 11.49 5.63
N VAL A 5 13.86 11.42 4.45
CA VAL A 5 13.20 11.68 3.16
C VAL A 5 13.18 10.38 2.36
N THR A 6 12.01 9.99 1.87
CA THR A 6 11.86 8.92 0.89
C THR A 6 11.32 9.53 -0.41
N PHE A 7 11.70 8.94 -1.55
CA PHE A 7 11.31 9.44 -2.86
C PHE A 7 11.02 8.26 -3.78
N GLY A 8 9.81 8.25 -4.34
CA GLY A 8 9.32 7.17 -5.20
C GLY A 8 7.86 7.42 -5.56
N GLU A 9 7.18 6.36 -5.96
CA GLU A 9 5.78 6.41 -6.36
C GLU A 9 4.86 5.73 -5.34
N ILE A 10 3.60 6.15 -5.33
CA ILE A 10 2.53 5.49 -4.58
C ILE A 10 1.50 5.02 -5.59
N MET A 11 1.11 3.76 -5.47
CA MET A 11 0.12 3.14 -6.33
C MET A 11 -1.11 2.74 -5.51
N LEU A 12 -2.28 2.82 -6.15
CA LEU A 12 -3.49 2.20 -5.64
C LEU A 12 -3.40 0.69 -5.86
N ARG A 13 -3.37 -0.07 -4.77
CA ARG A 13 -3.41 -1.53 -4.76
C ARG A 13 -4.85 -2.00 -4.50
N LEU A 14 -5.43 -2.63 -5.51
CA LEU A 14 -6.72 -3.31 -5.42
C LEU A 14 -6.51 -4.81 -5.19
N SER A 15 -7.07 -5.35 -4.12
CA SER A 15 -7.05 -6.79 -3.83
C SER A 15 -8.47 -7.36 -3.75
N THR A 16 -8.64 -8.60 -4.21
CA THR A 16 -9.90 -9.33 -4.10
C THR A 16 -10.06 -9.90 -2.68
N PRO A 17 -11.28 -9.88 -2.11
CA PRO A 17 -11.52 -10.45 -0.80
C PRO A 17 -11.53 -11.99 -0.85
N GLY A 18 -11.20 -12.64 0.27
CA GLY A 18 -11.43 -14.07 0.48
C GLY A 18 -10.79 -15.00 -0.56
N PHE A 19 -9.59 -14.66 -1.07
CA PHE A 19 -8.85 -15.43 -2.08
C PHE A 19 -9.59 -15.62 -3.42
N GLN A 20 -10.59 -14.78 -3.69
CA GLN A 20 -11.31 -14.82 -4.96
C GLN A 20 -10.38 -14.43 -6.10
N ARG A 21 -10.60 -14.99 -7.29
CA ARG A 21 -9.96 -14.48 -8.51
C ARG A 21 -10.61 -13.16 -8.91
N PHE A 22 -9.89 -12.32 -9.66
CA PHE A 22 -10.40 -11.03 -10.15
C PHE A 22 -11.75 -11.14 -10.88
N THR A 23 -11.98 -12.21 -11.64
CA THR A 23 -13.24 -12.42 -12.38
C THR A 23 -14.42 -12.85 -11.50
N GLN A 24 -14.16 -13.32 -10.28
CA GLN A 24 -15.18 -13.79 -9.34
C GLN A 24 -15.57 -12.70 -8.34
N ALA A 25 -14.67 -11.74 -8.11
CA ALA A 25 -14.86 -10.68 -7.14
C ALA A 25 -15.91 -9.66 -7.59
N GLN A 26 -16.86 -9.37 -6.71
CA GLN A 26 -17.86 -8.32 -6.89
C GLN A 26 -17.45 -6.99 -6.24
N SER A 27 -16.36 -7.00 -5.49
CA SER A 27 -15.78 -5.83 -4.82
C SER A 27 -14.26 -6.00 -4.69
N PHE A 28 -13.58 -4.88 -4.44
CA PHE A 28 -12.15 -4.82 -4.21
C PHE A 28 -11.84 -4.03 -2.95
N ASP A 29 -10.88 -4.52 -2.18
CA ASP A 29 -10.29 -3.77 -1.08
C ASP A 29 -9.24 -2.82 -1.66
N ALA A 30 -9.41 -1.53 -1.38
CA ALA A 30 -8.50 -0.48 -1.83
C ALA A 30 -7.48 -0.18 -0.73
N SER A 31 -6.20 -0.19 -1.11
CA SER A 31 -5.09 0.21 -0.24
C SER A 31 -4.08 1.00 -1.06
N PHE A 32 -3.32 1.89 -0.43
CA PHE A 32 -2.17 2.52 -1.08
C PHE A 32 -0.91 1.76 -0.70
N GLY A 33 -0.04 1.55 -1.68
CA GLY A 33 1.25 0.90 -1.48
C GLY A 33 2.34 1.53 -2.33
N GLY A 34 3.57 1.40 -1.86
CA GLY A 34 4.78 1.85 -2.53
C GLY A 34 5.96 1.50 -1.63
N GLY A 35 7.09 1.06 -2.19
CA GLY A 35 8.22 0.60 -1.38
C GLY A 35 8.71 1.70 -0.44
N GLU A 36 8.87 2.90 -0.99
CA GLU A 36 9.36 4.09 -0.32
C GLU A 36 8.34 4.67 0.66
N ALA A 37 7.05 4.58 0.32
CA ALA A 37 5.96 5.00 1.20
C ALA A 37 5.80 4.08 2.40
N ASN A 38 5.91 2.76 2.20
CA ASN A 38 5.84 1.79 3.29
C ASN A 38 6.99 1.98 4.29
N VAL A 39 8.20 2.28 3.82
CA VAL A 39 9.35 2.59 4.67
C VAL A 39 9.11 3.89 5.44
N ALA A 40 8.62 4.95 4.78
CA ALA A 40 8.33 6.23 5.44
C ALA A 40 7.28 6.08 6.55
N VAL A 41 6.16 5.38 6.28
CA VAL A 41 5.11 5.14 7.28
C VAL A 41 5.62 4.29 8.43
N SER A 42 6.42 3.26 8.14
CA SER A 42 7.00 2.40 9.18
C SER A 42 7.91 3.20 10.11
N LEU A 43 8.75 4.08 9.57
CA LEU A 43 9.63 4.97 10.34
C LEU A 43 8.86 6.05 11.10
N ALA A 44 7.71 6.50 10.59
CA ALA A 44 6.85 7.48 11.25
C ALA A 44 6.05 6.89 12.43
N HIS A 45 5.88 5.57 12.48
CA HIS A 45 5.24 4.85 13.59
C HIS A 45 6.22 4.40 14.70
N LEU A 46 7.51 4.65 14.55
CA LEU A 46 8.55 4.40 15.57
C LEU A 46 8.73 5.62 16.48
#